data_AF-A0A1S6GYZ4-F1
#
_entry.id   AF-A0A1S6GYZ4-F1
#
_cell.length_a   1.000
_cell.length_b   1.000
_cell.length_c   1.000
_cell.angle_alpha   90.00
_cell.angle_beta   90.00
_cell.angle_gamma   90.00
#
_symmetry.space_group_name_H-M   'P 1'
#
loop_
_entity.id
_entity.type
_entity.pdbx_description
1 polymer ?
#
loop_
_entity_poly.entity_id
_entity_poly.type
_entity_poly.pdbx_seq_one_letter_code
_entity_poly.pdbx_strand_id
1 'polypeptide(L)'
;MIKNIVLQHKGGYYNYKIHDSKINKLCNGFGSLKNYLNDMFVNCPDEYFNFGPRSSGLKFRLNLVLHQISGHEMNDLARQGLEINKERFRDKHPKIQVFLLENDDNTIAMEVPIWIHPDELNEFTHIFKSKLPLTGHIDILRIEDGKIWIWDYKPNAIEEKYAATQIYFYALMLSQRTKINLENFRCGYFDQKYAYVFKPDLSLINAKPLLEFL
;
A
#
# COMPACT_ATOMS: atom_id res chain seq x y z
N MET A 1 4.37 -18.35 -9.91
CA MET A 1 5.77 -18.08 -9.49
C MET A 1 5.79 -16.77 -8.72
N ILE A 2 6.57 -16.71 -7.62
CA ILE A 2 6.77 -15.47 -6.86
C ILE A 2 8.12 -14.87 -7.28
N LYS A 3 8.10 -13.65 -7.79
CA LYS A 3 9.31 -12.85 -8.08
C LYS A 3 9.64 -11.98 -6.87
N ASN A 4 10.93 -11.74 -6.63
CA ASN A 4 11.37 -10.94 -5.49
C ASN A 4 12.67 -10.19 -5.75
N ILE A 5 12.80 -9.02 -5.12
CA ILE A 5 14.02 -8.21 -5.03
C ILE A 5 14.05 -7.53 -3.66
N VAL A 6 15.25 -7.28 -3.13
CA VAL A 6 15.42 -6.52 -1.90
C VAL A 6 15.77 -5.08 -2.27
N LEU A 7 14.96 -4.13 -1.82
CA LEU A 7 15.18 -2.70 -2.02
C LEU A 7 15.78 -2.10 -0.75
N GLN A 8 16.95 -1.49 -0.86
CA GLN A 8 17.61 -0.81 0.25
C GLN A 8 17.24 0.67 0.22
N HIS A 9 16.22 1.02 1.00
CA HIS A 9 15.67 2.37 1.06
C HIS A 9 15.76 2.97 2.46
N LYS A 10 15.48 4.26 2.59
CA LYS A 10 15.48 4.92 3.91
C LYS A 10 14.55 4.20 4.87
N GLY A 11 15.14 3.67 5.94
CA GLY A 11 14.47 3.03 7.06
C GLY A 11 14.35 1.50 6.98
N GLY A 12 14.98 0.84 6.01
CA GLY A 12 15.20 -0.60 6.08
C GLY A 12 15.43 -1.29 4.75
N TYR A 13 15.39 -2.62 4.81
CA TYR A 13 15.36 -3.50 3.66
C TYR A 13 13.91 -3.90 3.38
N TYR A 14 13.42 -3.54 2.20
CA TYR A 14 12.06 -3.81 1.77
C TYR A 14 12.08 -5.00 0.81
N ASN A 15 11.43 -6.09 1.20
CA ASN A 15 11.38 -7.32 0.39
C ASN A 15 10.24 -7.23 -0.61
N TYR A 16 10.45 -6.47 -1.70
CA TYR A 16 9.45 -6.34 -2.75
C TYR A 16 9.21 -7.69 -3.42
N LYS A 17 7.96 -8.17 -3.39
CA LYS A 17 7.57 -9.44 -4.01
C LYS A 17 6.25 -9.31 -4.75
N ILE A 18 6.14 -10.05 -5.85
CA ILE A 18 4.90 -10.18 -6.61
C ILE A 18 4.62 -11.64 -6.94
N HIS A 19 3.33 -11.99 -7.07
CA HIS A 19 2.90 -13.33 -7.48
C HIS A 19 2.36 -13.31 -8.91
N ASP A 20 3.20 -13.65 -9.89
CA ASP A 20 2.89 -13.51 -11.33
C ASP A 20 1.58 -14.20 -11.75
N SER A 21 1.36 -15.43 -11.27
CA SER A 21 0.16 -16.20 -11.62
C SER A 21 -1.12 -15.54 -11.10
N LYS A 22 -1.08 -14.93 -9.90
CA LYS A 22 -2.22 -14.22 -9.31
C LYS A 22 -2.43 -12.89 -10.03
N ILE A 23 -1.36 -12.16 -10.35
CA ILE A 23 -1.43 -10.93 -11.16
C ILE A 23 -2.07 -11.20 -12.53
N ASN A 24 -1.62 -12.24 -13.24
CA ASN A 24 -2.18 -12.60 -14.55
C ASN A 24 -3.64 -13.01 -14.49
N LYS A 25 -4.08 -13.62 -13.36
CA LYS A 25 -5.45 -14.05 -13.16
C LYS A 25 -6.38 -12.90 -12.73
N LEU A 26 -5.91 -12.05 -11.82
CA LEU A 26 -6.76 -11.10 -11.10
C LEU A 26 -6.72 -9.67 -11.66
N CYS A 27 -5.62 -9.23 -12.26
CA CYS A 27 -5.50 -7.86 -12.79
C CYS A 27 -6.19 -7.67 -14.16
N ASN A 28 -7.24 -8.45 -14.45
CA ASN A 28 -8.06 -8.24 -15.64
C ASN A 28 -8.75 -6.88 -15.55
N GLY A 29 -8.47 -5.98 -16.49
CA GLY A 29 -8.91 -4.57 -16.42
C GLY A 29 -7.96 -3.63 -15.67
N PHE A 30 -6.90 -4.14 -15.03
CA PHE A 30 -5.86 -3.36 -14.36
C PHE A 30 -4.48 -3.59 -15.01
N GLY A 31 -4.42 -3.50 -16.34
CA GLY A 31 -3.19 -3.73 -17.11
C GLY A 31 -2.04 -2.79 -16.74
N SER A 32 -2.32 -1.52 -16.44
CA SER A 32 -1.32 -0.57 -16.00
C SER A 32 -0.74 -0.91 -14.63
N LEU A 33 -1.53 -1.47 -13.71
CA LEU A 33 -1.04 -1.99 -12.43
C LEU A 33 -0.10 -3.18 -12.65
N LYS A 34 -0.48 -4.13 -13.51
CA LYS A 34 0.38 -5.28 -13.85
C LYS A 34 1.72 -4.81 -14.43
N ASN A 35 1.71 -3.82 -15.32
CA ASN A 35 2.91 -3.26 -15.91
C ASN A 35 3.78 -2.57 -14.86
N TYR A 36 3.17 -1.71 -14.03
CA TYR A 36 3.85 -1.03 -12.93
C TYR A 36 4.56 -2.00 -11.99
N LEU A 37 3.86 -3.04 -11.53
CA LEU A 37 4.42 -4.04 -10.63
C LEU A 37 5.64 -4.77 -11.24
N ASN A 38 5.60 -5.08 -12.53
CA ASN A 38 6.74 -5.71 -13.19
C ASN A 38 7.90 -4.73 -13.41
N ASP A 39 7.61 -3.48 -13.74
CA ASP A 39 8.59 -2.44 -14.01
C ASP A 39 9.45 -2.12 -12.78
N MET A 40 8.87 -2.17 -11.57
CA MET A 40 9.61 -1.93 -10.32
C MET A 40 10.72 -2.94 -10.00
N PHE A 41 10.84 -4.06 -10.75
CA PHE A 41 12.00 -4.94 -10.66
C PHE A 41 13.22 -4.43 -11.43
N VAL A 42 13.01 -3.49 -12.35
CA VAL A 42 14.03 -3.03 -13.31
C VAL A 42 14.27 -1.53 -13.16
N ASN A 43 13.20 -0.74 -13.03
CA ASN A 43 13.21 0.71 -13.08
C ASN A 43 12.66 1.36 -11.80
N CYS A 44 12.90 0.73 -10.64
CA CYS A 44 12.59 1.36 -9.35
C CYS A 44 13.43 2.65 -9.19
N PRO A 45 12.82 3.83 -8.94
CA PRO A 45 13.57 5.06 -8.77
C PRO A 45 14.11 5.17 -7.34
N ASP A 46 15.09 4.34 -7.00
CA ASP A 46 15.60 4.15 -5.62
C ASP A 46 16.02 5.48 -4.95
N GLU A 47 16.51 6.45 -5.73
CA GLU A 47 16.90 7.77 -5.22
C GLU A 47 15.76 8.48 -4.49
N TYR A 48 14.51 8.36 -4.95
CA TYR A 48 13.36 9.03 -4.33
C TYR A 48 13.11 8.51 -2.91
N PHE A 49 13.42 7.24 -2.65
CA PHE A 49 13.15 6.58 -1.37
C PHE A 49 14.24 6.82 -0.34
N ASN A 50 15.37 7.40 -0.74
CA ASN A 50 16.47 7.75 0.16
C ASN A 50 16.33 9.17 0.73
N PHE A 51 15.58 10.04 0.06
CA PHE A 51 15.41 11.43 0.43
C PHE A 51 13.93 11.81 0.60
N GLY A 52 13.64 12.90 1.30
CA GLY A 52 12.27 13.38 1.46
C GLY A 52 11.41 12.67 2.53
N PRO A 53 10.11 13.00 2.56
CA PRO A 53 9.14 12.46 3.51
C PRO A 53 8.68 11.06 3.10
N ARG A 54 8.39 10.23 4.10
CA ARG A 54 7.75 8.92 3.91
C ARG A 54 6.31 8.99 4.39
N SER A 55 5.38 8.35 3.68
CA SER A 55 3.97 8.30 4.08
C SER A 55 3.78 7.71 5.48
N SER A 56 4.58 6.70 5.85
CA SER A 56 4.59 6.10 7.19
C SER A 56 5.11 7.03 8.29
N GLY A 57 5.75 8.15 7.93
CA GLY A 57 6.21 9.18 8.86
C GLY A 57 5.22 10.34 9.05
N LEU A 58 4.09 10.36 8.34
CA LEU A 58 3.12 11.43 8.43
C LEU A 58 2.38 11.39 9.77
N LYS A 59 2.31 12.53 10.46
CA LYS A 59 1.71 12.67 11.79
C LYS A 59 0.54 13.65 11.80
N PHE A 60 -0.37 13.48 10.86
CA PHE A 60 -1.64 14.22 10.80
C PHE A 60 -2.79 13.31 10.40
N ARG A 61 -4.01 13.73 10.71
CA ARG A 61 -5.22 12.98 10.41
C ARG A 61 -5.96 13.62 9.25
N LEU A 62 -6.39 12.79 8.30
CA LEU A 62 -7.39 13.15 7.32
C LEU A 62 -8.78 12.92 7.93
N ASN A 63 -9.78 13.69 7.47
CA ASN A 63 -11.16 13.52 7.88
C ASN A 63 -11.81 12.34 7.11
N LEU A 64 -11.35 11.13 7.42
CA LEU A 64 -11.79 9.88 6.81
C LEU A 64 -12.92 9.25 7.62
N VAL A 65 -13.93 8.72 6.93
CA VAL A 65 -14.92 7.82 7.55
C VAL A 65 -14.31 6.42 7.59
N LEU A 66 -13.89 6.00 8.78
CA LEU A 66 -13.33 4.67 9.03
C LEU A 66 -14.42 3.73 9.55
N HIS A 67 -14.53 2.56 8.92
CA HIS A 67 -15.39 1.49 9.39
C HIS A 67 -14.55 0.44 10.12
N GLN A 68 -14.75 0.33 11.43
CA GLN A 68 -14.15 -0.74 12.23
C GLN A 68 -14.96 -2.02 12.05
N ILE A 69 -14.27 -3.12 11.76
CA ILE A 69 -14.85 -4.44 11.55
C ILE A 69 -14.11 -5.43 12.45
N SER A 70 -14.86 -6.19 13.24
CA SER A 70 -14.35 -7.35 13.96
C SER A 70 -14.67 -8.62 13.18
N GLY A 71 -13.71 -9.54 13.06
CA GLY A 71 -13.91 -10.80 12.33
C GLY A 71 -13.85 -10.65 10.81
N HIS A 72 -13.14 -9.62 10.32
CA HIS A 72 -12.79 -9.53 8.91
C HIS A 72 -11.80 -10.64 8.53
N GLU A 73 -11.84 -11.15 7.31
CA GLU A 73 -10.95 -12.25 6.88
C GLU A 73 -9.45 -11.94 7.07
N MET A 74 -9.04 -10.69 6.85
CA MET A 74 -7.69 -10.19 7.15
C MET A 74 -7.25 -10.45 8.60
N ASN A 75 -8.18 -10.49 9.57
CA ASN A 75 -7.86 -10.81 10.97
C ASN A 75 -7.43 -12.28 11.13
N ASP A 76 -8.11 -13.19 10.42
CA ASP A 76 -7.80 -14.61 10.44
C ASP A 76 -6.52 -14.91 9.66
N LEU A 77 -6.32 -14.26 8.51
CA LEU A 77 -5.07 -14.31 7.75
C LEU A 77 -3.89 -13.80 8.58
N ALA A 78 -4.06 -12.72 9.35
CA ALA A 78 -3.02 -12.23 10.26
C ALA A 78 -2.67 -13.26 11.34
N ARG A 79 -3.67 -13.92 11.93
CA ARG A 79 -3.47 -14.92 12.97
C ARG A 79 -2.74 -16.15 12.43
N GLN A 80 -3.19 -16.66 11.29
CA GLN A 80 -2.56 -17.79 10.61
C GLN A 80 -1.13 -17.46 10.19
N GLY A 81 -0.90 -16.28 9.60
CA GLY A 81 0.44 -15.85 9.18
C GLY A 81 1.41 -15.73 10.34
N LEU A 82 0.99 -15.17 11.48
CA LEU A 82 1.82 -15.12 12.68
C LEU A 82 2.19 -16.51 13.20
N GLU A 83 1.27 -17.46 13.19
CA GLU A 83 1.49 -18.82 13.70
C GLU A 83 2.34 -19.66 12.75
N ILE A 84 1.97 -19.74 11.47
CA ILE A 84 2.64 -20.58 10.47
C ILE A 84 4.08 -20.13 10.25
N ASN A 85 4.32 -18.82 10.22
CA ASN A 85 5.65 -18.27 10.01
C ASN A 85 6.38 -17.92 11.31
N LYS A 86 5.91 -18.40 12.48
CA LYS A 86 6.45 -17.99 13.79
C LYS A 86 7.95 -18.24 13.93
N GLU A 87 8.44 -19.36 13.41
CA GLU A 87 9.85 -19.78 13.40
C GLU A 87 10.61 -19.28 12.16
N ARG A 88 9.90 -18.99 11.06
CA ARG A 88 10.51 -18.58 9.78
C ARG A 88 11.04 -17.14 9.83
N PHE A 89 10.35 -16.27 10.55
CA PHE A 89 10.74 -14.86 10.67
C PHE A 89 10.71 -14.41 12.13
N ARG A 90 11.54 -13.44 12.48
CA ARG A 90 11.51 -12.80 13.80
C ARG A 90 10.38 -11.78 13.89
N ASP A 91 10.31 -10.88 12.91
CA ASP A 91 9.41 -9.73 12.91
C ASP A 91 8.00 -10.09 12.44
N LYS A 92 6.98 -9.36 12.93
CA LYS A 92 5.57 -9.65 12.65
C LYS A 92 5.15 -9.37 11.20
N HIS A 93 5.66 -8.29 10.59
CA HIS A 93 5.33 -7.92 9.20
C HIS A 93 5.64 -9.03 8.20
N PRO A 94 6.89 -9.54 8.08
CA PRO A 94 7.20 -10.57 7.10
C PRO A 94 6.44 -11.88 7.35
N LYS A 95 6.09 -12.21 8.60
CA LYS A 95 5.22 -13.38 8.91
C LYS A 95 3.90 -13.30 8.17
N ILE A 96 3.28 -12.13 8.19
CA ILE A 96 1.94 -11.92 7.63
C ILE A 96 2.04 -11.69 6.13
N GLN A 97 2.89 -10.77 5.67
CA GLN A 97 3.00 -10.43 4.25
C GLN A 97 3.36 -11.64 3.38
N VAL A 98 4.36 -12.44 3.80
CA VAL A 98 4.77 -13.65 3.07
C VAL A 98 3.68 -14.71 3.13
N PHE A 99 3.02 -14.88 4.28
CA PHE A 99 1.90 -15.82 4.40
C PHE A 99 0.77 -15.47 3.44
N LEU A 100 0.33 -14.22 3.40
CA LEU A 100 -0.73 -13.79 2.48
C LEU A 100 -0.30 -13.97 1.02
N LEU A 101 0.90 -13.53 0.64
CA LEU A 101 1.36 -13.68 -0.75
C LEU A 101 1.40 -15.16 -1.19
N GLU A 102 1.78 -16.08 -0.29
CA GLU A 102 1.87 -17.51 -0.56
C GLU A 102 0.47 -18.19 -0.53
N ASN A 103 -0.42 -17.81 0.39
CA ASN A 103 -1.62 -18.60 0.74
C ASN A 103 -2.96 -17.92 0.50
N ASP A 104 -3.03 -16.58 0.49
CA ASP A 104 -4.26 -15.85 0.17
C ASP A 104 -4.41 -15.70 -1.35
N ASP A 105 -5.53 -16.13 -1.91
CA ASP A 105 -5.76 -16.11 -3.36
C ASP A 105 -5.79 -14.70 -3.94
N ASN A 106 -6.14 -13.70 -3.13
CA ASN A 106 -6.34 -12.32 -3.56
C ASN A 106 -5.06 -11.47 -3.48
N THR A 107 -4.05 -11.89 -2.71
CA THR A 107 -2.79 -11.13 -2.52
C THR A 107 -1.87 -11.29 -3.70
N ILE A 108 -1.55 -10.16 -4.36
CA ILE A 108 -0.75 -10.13 -5.58
C ILE A 108 0.66 -9.57 -5.36
N ALA A 109 0.87 -8.73 -4.35
CA ALA A 109 2.17 -8.13 -4.07
C ALA A 109 2.34 -7.72 -2.60
N MET A 110 3.59 -7.56 -2.18
CA MET A 110 3.98 -6.98 -0.88
C MET A 110 5.20 -6.07 -1.04
N GLU A 111 5.32 -5.11 -0.13
CA GLU A 111 6.39 -4.09 -0.09
C GLU A 111 6.53 -3.30 -1.40
N VAL A 112 5.39 -2.92 -2.01
CA VAL A 112 5.38 -2.27 -3.33
C VAL A 112 5.91 -0.83 -3.21
N PRO A 113 7.04 -0.47 -3.85
CA PRO A 113 7.54 0.90 -3.82
C PRO A 113 6.59 1.82 -4.58
N ILE A 114 6.29 2.99 -4.02
CA ILE A 114 5.39 3.99 -4.59
C ILE A 114 5.83 5.41 -4.22
N TRP A 115 5.55 6.39 -5.10
CA TRP A 115 5.89 7.78 -4.88
C TRP A 115 4.93 8.75 -5.58
N ILE A 116 4.91 10.00 -5.14
CA ILE A 116 4.29 11.15 -5.82
C ILE A 116 5.19 12.38 -5.74
N HIS A 117 5.34 13.07 -6.86
CA HIS A 117 6.16 14.27 -6.99
C HIS A 117 5.43 15.53 -6.49
N PRO A 118 6.17 16.58 -6.10
CA PRO A 118 5.58 17.82 -5.58
C PRO A 118 4.63 18.55 -6.53
N ASP A 119 4.84 18.44 -7.83
CA ASP A 119 4.03 19.06 -8.90
C ASP A 119 2.76 18.27 -9.22
N GLU A 120 2.63 17.04 -8.70
CA GLU A 120 1.47 16.16 -8.93
C GLU A 120 0.37 16.34 -7.89
N LEU A 121 0.61 17.16 -6.86
CA LEU A 121 -0.36 17.47 -5.82
C LEU A 121 -0.32 18.96 -5.44
N ASN A 122 -1.48 19.61 -5.47
CA ASN A 122 -1.60 20.98 -4.96
C ASN A 122 -1.23 21.05 -3.49
N GLU A 123 -0.66 22.18 -3.07
CA GLU A 123 -0.27 22.40 -1.68
C GLU A 123 0.72 21.34 -1.13
N PHE A 124 1.39 20.56 -1.99
CA PHE A 124 2.31 19.50 -1.58
C PHE A 124 3.33 19.98 -0.54
N THR A 125 4.01 21.10 -0.84
CA THR A 125 5.02 21.67 0.08
C THR A 125 4.38 22.12 1.39
N HIS A 126 3.13 22.59 1.37
CA HIS A 126 2.42 22.94 2.59
C HIS A 126 2.04 21.70 3.41
N ILE A 127 1.57 20.63 2.78
CA ILE A 127 1.14 19.40 3.45
C ILE A 127 2.34 18.64 4.02
N PHE A 128 3.38 18.42 3.22
CA PHE A 128 4.51 17.55 3.59
C PHE A 128 5.75 18.29 4.08
N LYS A 129 5.73 19.63 4.06
CA LYS A 129 6.86 20.48 4.48
C LYS A 129 8.16 20.12 3.75
N SER A 130 8.05 19.72 2.48
CA SER A 130 9.16 19.26 1.65
C SER A 130 8.91 19.58 0.18
N LYS A 131 10.01 19.73 -0.59
CA LYS A 131 10.00 19.82 -2.05
C LYS A 131 10.54 18.54 -2.72
N LEU A 132 10.73 17.47 -1.94
CA LEU A 132 11.14 16.17 -2.43
C LEU A 132 9.92 15.24 -2.51
N PRO A 133 9.93 14.21 -3.39
CA PRO A 133 8.82 13.27 -3.52
C PRO A 133 8.39 12.67 -2.19
N LEU A 134 7.08 12.47 -2.03
CA LEU A 134 6.56 11.64 -0.95
C LEU A 134 6.69 10.18 -1.41
N THR A 135 7.21 9.32 -0.52
CA THR A 135 7.45 7.91 -0.85
C THR A 135 6.80 6.95 0.14
N GLY A 136 6.71 5.68 -0.23
CA GLY A 136 6.21 4.63 0.63
C GLY A 136 6.39 3.23 0.07
N HIS A 137 6.17 2.23 0.92
CA HIS A 137 6.06 0.83 0.52
C HIS A 137 4.70 0.33 0.98
N ILE A 138 3.90 -0.19 0.04
CA ILE A 138 2.63 -0.81 0.37
C ILE A 138 2.94 -2.18 0.96
N ASP A 139 2.57 -2.39 2.23
CA ASP A 139 2.71 -3.67 2.91
C ASP A 139 2.09 -4.81 2.09
N ILE A 140 0.81 -4.70 1.72
CA ILE A 140 0.04 -5.76 1.05
C ILE A 140 -0.88 -5.14 -0.01
N LEU A 141 -0.82 -5.68 -1.22
CA LEU A 141 -1.71 -5.33 -2.32
C LEU A 141 -2.56 -6.54 -2.74
N ARG A 142 -3.88 -6.38 -2.70
CA ARG A 142 -4.86 -7.41 -3.07
C ARG A 142 -5.75 -6.95 -4.23
N ILE A 143 -6.27 -7.91 -4.98
CA ILE A 143 -7.41 -7.71 -5.88
C ILE A 143 -8.57 -8.53 -5.36
N GLU A 144 -9.68 -7.86 -5.04
CA GLU A 144 -10.85 -8.46 -4.39
C GLU A 144 -12.09 -7.68 -4.84
N ASP A 145 -13.16 -8.40 -5.21
CA ASP A 145 -14.42 -7.83 -5.72
C ASP A 145 -14.24 -6.79 -6.84
N GLY A 146 -13.27 -7.03 -7.73
CA GLY A 146 -12.95 -6.11 -8.84
C GLY A 146 -12.34 -4.78 -8.38
N LYS A 147 -11.82 -4.71 -7.15
CA LYS A 147 -11.17 -3.53 -6.58
C LYS A 147 -9.72 -3.82 -6.17
N ILE A 148 -8.92 -2.77 -6.19
CA ILE A 148 -7.53 -2.77 -5.71
C ILE A 148 -7.56 -2.44 -4.23
N TRP A 149 -7.18 -3.39 -3.40
CA TRP A 149 -7.12 -3.23 -1.95
C TRP A 149 -5.69 -2.99 -1.49
N ILE A 150 -5.48 -1.87 -0.81
CA ILE A 150 -4.22 -1.53 -0.13
C ILE A 150 -4.41 -1.81 1.36
N TRP A 151 -3.63 -2.76 1.86
CA TRP A 151 -3.66 -3.19 3.24
C TRP A 151 -2.32 -2.90 3.92
N ASP A 152 -2.38 -2.39 5.15
CA ASP A 152 -1.21 -2.15 6.01
C ASP A 152 -1.39 -2.89 7.33
N TYR A 153 -0.43 -3.76 7.69
CA TYR A 153 -0.51 -4.48 8.94
C TYR A 153 -0.01 -3.60 10.08
N LYS A 154 -0.83 -3.43 11.12
CA LYS A 154 -0.48 -2.61 12.28
C LYS A 154 -0.65 -3.42 13.56
N PRO A 155 0.44 -3.79 14.25
CA PRO A 155 0.31 -4.39 15.58
C PRO A 155 -0.50 -3.46 16.49
N ASN A 156 -1.62 -3.95 17.04
CA ASN A 156 -2.58 -3.16 17.82
C ASN A 156 -3.26 -2.05 16.99
N ALA A 157 -3.95 -2.43 15.92
CA ALA A 157 -4.60 -1.52 14.99
C ALA A 157 -5.52 -0.50 15.69
N ILE A 158 -6.13 -0.85 16.83
CA ILE A 158 -6.97 0.06 17.61
C ILE A 158 -6.25 1.32 18.14
N GLU A 159 -4.94 1.26 18.34
CA GLU A 159 -4.15 2.39 18.86
C GLU A 159 -3.61 3.30 17.74
N GLU A 160 -3.78 2.89 16.49
CA GLU A 160 -3.24 3.60 15.34
C GLU A 160 -3.95 4.93 15.08
N LYS A 161 -3.15 6.00 15.05
CA LYS A 161 -3.66 7.37 14.87
C LYS A 161 -3.52 7.88 13.44
N TYR A 162 -2.57 7.33 12.68
CA TYR A 162 -2.13 7.88 11.39
C TYR A 162 -2.09 6.84 10.26
N ALA A 163 -2.37 5.56 10.55
CA ALA A 163 -2.38 4.50 9.54
C ALA A 163 -3.30 4.84 8.35
N ALA A 164 -4.52 5.33 8.62
CA ALA A 164 -5.44 5.75 7.56
C ALA A 164 -4.85 6.84 6.64
N THR A 165 -4.16 7.84 7.20
CA THR A 165 -3.46 8.88 6.41
C THR A 165 -2.35 8.28 5.56
N GLN A 166 -1.52 7.41 6.15
CA GLN A 166 -0.44 6.72 5.44
C GLN A 166 -0.99 5.97 4.21
N ILE A 167 -2.05 5.19 4.41
CA ILE A 167 -2.65 4.30 3.40
C ILE A 167 -3.43 5.09 2.36
N TYR A 168 -4.05 6.20 2.75
CA TYR A 168 -4.69 7.12 1.80
C TYR A 168 -3.67 7.62 0.76
N PHE A 169 -2.51 8.09 1.21
CA PHE A 169 -1.46 8.53 0.29
C PHE A 169 -0.87 7.36 -0.49
N TYR A 170 -0.87 6.13 0.05
CA TYR A 170 -0.52 4.94 -0.74
C TYR A 170 -1.46 4.75 -1.95
N ALA A 171 -2.77 4.88 -1.73
CA ALA A 171 -3.75 4.81 -2.82
C ALA A 171 -3.56 5.94 -3.82
N LEU A 172 -3.34 7.17 -3.36
CA LEU A 172 -3.11 8.32 -4.24
C LEU A 172 -1.85 8.13 -5.11
N MET A 173 -0.74 7.73 -4.49
CA MET A 173 0.52 7.46 -5.21
C MET A 173 0.33 6.34 -6.24
N LEU A 174 -0.26 5.20 -5.85
CA LEU A 174 -0.46 4.09 -6.77
C LEU A 174 -1.44 4.44 -7.90
N SER A 175 -2.50 5.17 -7.60
CA SER A 175 -3.43 5.74 -8.59
C SER A 175 -2.68 6.63 -9.59
N GLN A 176 -1.82 7.54 -9.12
CA GLN A 176 -1.06 8.43 -10.00
C GLN A 176 -0.04 7.67 -10.88
N ARG A 177 0.65 6.67 -10.32
CA ARG A 177 1.64 5.87 -11.06
C ARG A 177 1.01 4.92 -12.08
N THR A 178 -0.21 4.45 -11.82
CA THR A 178 -0.92 3.49 -12.69
C THR A 178 -2.00 4.12 -13.56
N LYS A 179 -2.35 5.38 -13.33
CA LYS A 179 -3.48 6.10 -13.94
C LYS A 179 -4.84 5.41 -13.73
N ILE A 180 -4.95 4.58 -12.68
CA ILE A 180 -6.21 3.95 -12.29
C ILE A 180 -6.96 4.90 -11.34
N ASN A 181 -8.24 5.16 -11.61
CA ASN A 181 -9.07 6.04 -10.79
C ASN A 181 -9.20 5.52 -9.34
N LEU A 182 -9.08 6.40 -8.34
CA LEU A 182 -9.26 6.11 -6.91
C LEU A 182 -10.59 5.40 -6.58
N GLU A 183 -11.63 5.54 -7.39
CA GLU A 183 -12.89 4.79 -7.21
C GLU A 183 -12.72 3.25 -7.25
N ASN A 184 -11.64 2.80 -7.87
CA ASN A 184 -11.25 1.39 -7.95
C ASN A 184 -10.41 0.92 -6.77
N PHE A 185 -10.07 1.82 -5.85
CA PHE A 185 -9.28 1.51 -4.67
C PHE A 185 -10.16 1.35 -3.43
N ARG A 186 -9.72 0.46 -2.55
CA ARG A 186 -10.17 0.30 -1.18
C ARG A 186 -8.94 0.23 -0.29
N CYS A 187 -9.08 0.71 0.93
CA CYS A 187 -7.97 0.87 1.84
C CYS A 187 -8.33 0.29 3.20
N GLY A 188 -7.34 -0.29 3.88
CA GLY A 188 -7.52 -0.63 5.27
C GLY A 188 -6.23 -0.96 5.99
N TYR A 189 -6.31 -0.93 7.32
CA TYR A 189 -5.27 -1.48 8.18
C TYR A 189 -5.88 -2.45 9.18
N PHE A 190 -5.07 -3.39 9.63
CA PHE A 190 -5.59 -4.52 10.39
C PHE A 190 -4.56 -5.11 11.35
N ASP A 191 -5.08 -5.81 12.36
CA ASP A 191 -4.36 -6.75 13.21
C ASP A 191 -5.12 -8.10 13.28
N GLN A 192 -4.83 -8.94 14.28
CA GLN A 192 -5.49 -10.25 14.45
C GLN A 192 -6.94 -10.16 14.97
N LYS A 193 -7.43 -8.96 15.31
CA LYS A 193 -8.70 -8.71 15.99
C LYS A 193 -9.60 -7.73 15.26
N TYR A 194 -9.05 -6.63 14.74
CA TYR A 194 -9.78 -5.56 14.09
C TYR A 194 -9.20 -5.23 12.73
N ALA A 195 -10.09 -4.95 11.79
CA ALA A 195 -9.77 -4.27 10.54
C ALA A 195 -10.48 -2.92 10.53
N TYR A 196 -9.82 -1.92 9.94
CA TYR A 196 -10.38 -0.59 9.72
C TYR A 196 -10.32 -0.31 8.23
N VAL A 197 -11.47 -0.10 7.60
CA VAL A 197 -11.57 0.06 6.15
C VAL A 197 -12.16 1.41 5.77
N PHE A 198 -11.76 1.91 4.61
CA PHE A 198 -12.31 3.12 4.01
C PHE A 198 -12.15 3.13 2.49
N LYS A 199 -12.90 4.00 1.83
CA LYS A 199 -12.75 4.34 0.42
C LYS A 199 -11.92 5.63 0.31
N PRO A 200 -10.80 5.65 -0.44
CA PRO A 200 -10.08 6.88 -0.70
C PRO A 200 -10.86 7.77 -1.69
N ASP A 201 -10.84 9.08 -1.46
CA ASP A 201 -11.49 10.09 -2.30
C ASP A 201 -10.55 11.31 -2.49
N LEU A 202 -10.59 11.95 -3.66
CA LEU A 202 -9.83 13.18 -3.91
C LEU A 202 -10.35 14.36 -3.08
N SER A 203 -11.63 14.40 -2.69
CA SER A 203 -12.19 15.50 -1.90
C SER A 203 -11.56 15.67 -0.51
N LEU A 204 -10.76 14.69 -0.06
CA LEU A 204 -10.08 14.67 1.22
C LEU A 204 -8.83 15.55 1.26
N ILE A 205 -8.37 15.96 0.07
CA ILE A 205 -7.27 16.89 -0.13
C ILE A 205 -7.74 17.91 -1.18
N ASN A 206 -7.29 19.16 -1.12
CA ASN A 206 -7.59 20.12 -2.20
C ASN A 206 -6.73 19.82 -3.44
N ALA A 207 -6.81 18.60 -3.98
CA ALA A 207 -6.14 18.20 -5.22
C ALA A 207 -6.92 18.73 -6.43
N LYS A 208 -6.20 19.28 -7.41
CA LYS A 208 -6.75 19.51 -8.75
C LYS A 208 -7.20 18.13 -9.29
N PRO A 209 -8.30 18.04 -10.05
CA PRO A 209 -8.66 16.80 -10.72
C PRO A 209 -7.45 16.27 -11.50
N LEU A 210 -7.01 15.05 -11.18
CA LEU A 210 -5.88 14.36 -11.82
C LEU A 210 -6.09 14.04 -13.32
N LEU A 211 -7.18 14.55 -13.90
CA LEU A 211 -7.65 14.25 -15.25
C LEU A 211 -7.57 15.44 -16.23
N GLU A 212 -7.04 16.60 -15.83
CA GLU A 212 -6.91 17.76 -16.74
C GLU A 212 -5.62 17.80 -17.58
N PHE A 213 -4.86 16.69 -17.66
CA PHE A 213 -3.62 16.62 -18.46
C PHE A 213 -3.58 15.47 -19.48
N LEU A 214 -4.72 15.09 -20.04
CA LEU A 214 -4.78 14.33 -21.31
C LEU A 214 -5.32 15.23 -22.42
#